data_AF-A0A7S0JL32-F1
#
_entry.id   AF-A0A7S0JL32-F1
#
_cell.length_a   1.000
_cell.length_b   1.000
_cell.length_c   1.000
_cell.angle_alpha   90.00
_cell.angle_beta   90.00
_cell.angle_gamma   90.00
#
_symmetry.space_group_name_H-M   'P 1'
#
loop_
_entity.id
_entity.type
_entity.pdbx_description
1 polymer ?
#
loop_
_entity_poly.entity_id
_entity_poly.type
_entity_poly.pdbx_seq_one_letter_code
_entity_poly.pdbx_strand_id
1 'polypeptide(L)'
;DTYSVNGTYAPWRPGAPVVDGMRQPQHGGYSTAIIANKSIEWLHAVGGSSSPRDANGYLRKPFVLTVAPKAPHYPATPAPWYTEGTWVDTEGVRAPRTPAFGVAPSALSGHHAMIAGQGPLLQHEVASIDRQFRKRWKALLSVDEAIHAVASALEELKLWESTYFFVTSDHGYNMGQHNL
;
A
#
# COMPACT_ATOMS: atom_id res chain seq x y z
N ASP A 1 3.87 25.07 -6.81
CA ASP A 1 4.22 23.97 -7.73
C ASP A 1 4.24 22.67 -6.95
N THR A 2 3.49 21.59 -7.19
CA THR A 2 2.34 21.13 -8.01
C THR A 2 1.96 19.84 -7.25
N TYR A 3 0.76 19.57 -6.74
CA TYR A 3 -0.50 19.20 -7.39
C TYR A 3 -1.58 19.05 -6.31
N SER A 4 -2.79 19.54 -6.55
CA SER A 4 -4.06 18.81 -6.30
C SER A 4 -5.23 19.69 -6.75
N VAL A 5 -5.86 19.35 -7.87
CA VAL A 5 -7.15 19.91 -8.27
C VAL A 5 -8.13 18.73 -8.33
N ASN A 6 -9.16 18.80 -7.47
CA ASN A 6 -10.40 18.00 -7.45
C ASN A 6 -10.38 16.56 -6.95
N GLY A 7 -10.23 16.41 -5.62
CA GLY A 7 -10.63 15.20 -4.89
C GLY A 7 -10.12 15.20 -3.46
N THR A 8 -10.54 16.16 -2.64
CA THR A 8 -10.06 16.35 -1.26
C THR A 8 -10.31 15.13 -0.37
N TYR A 9 -9.28 14.31 -0.19
CA TYR A 9 -8.95 13.75 1.11
C TYR A 9 -7.76 14.56 1.63
N ALA A 10 -8.01 15.43 2.61
CA ALA A 10 -6.93 16.15 3.26
C ALA A 10 -6.22 15.18 4.22
N PRO A 11 -4.88 15.09 4.21
CA PRO A 11 -4.16 14.45 5.30
C PRO A 11 -4.47 15.18 6.62
N TRP A 12 -4.28 14.45 7.73
CA TRP A 12 -4.56 14.86 9.11
C TRP A 12 -4.31 16.35 9.37
N ARG A 13 -5.31 17.05 9.94
CA ARG A 13 -5.19 18.42 10.45
C ARG A 13 -5.55 18.46 11.94
N PRO A 14 -4.71 19.04 12.82
CA PRO A 14 -5.17 19.49 14.12
C PRO A 14 -6.28 20.55 13.93
N GLY A 15 -7.50 20.29 14.43
CA GLY A 15 -8.62 21.26 14.40
C GLY A 15 -9.80 20.96 13.48
N ALA A 16 -10.10 19.70 13.16
CA ALA A 16 -11.28 19.34 12.36
C ALA A 16 -12.62 19.79 13.01
N PRO A 17 -13.65 20.14 12.20
CA PRO A 17 -14.92 20.66 12.72
C PRO A 17 -15.68 19.64 13.57
N VAL A 18 -16.35 20.14 14.61
CA VAL A 18 -17.27 19.38 15.46
C VAL A 18 -18.70 19.66 14.98
N VAL A 19 -19.52 18.62 14.81
CA VAL A 19 -20.97 18.74 14.57
C VAL A 19 -21.69 18.08 15.73
N ASP A 20 -22.60 18.80 16.39
CA ASP A 20 -23.39 18.34 17.55
C ASP A 20 -22.58 17.79 18.73
N GLY A 21 -21.45 18.42 19.04
CA GLY A 21 -20.60 18.04 20.19
C GLY A 21 -19.89 16.68 20.03
N MET A 22 -20.15 15.96 18.94
CA MET A 22 -19.49 14.70 18.61
C MET A 22 -18.42 14.92 17.53
N ARG A 23 -17.22 14.40 17.78
CA ARG A 23 -16.23 14.24 16.70
C ARG A 23 -16.82 13.27 15.70
N GLN A 24 -17.17 13.76 14.51
CA GLN A 24 -17.60 12.90 13.41
C GLN A 24 -16.48 11.89 13.11
N PRO A 25 -16.76 10.58 13.05
CA PRO A 25 -15.79 9.64 12.52
C PRO A 25 -15.58 9.99 11.06
N GLN A 26 -14.42 10.53 10.69
CA GLN A 26 -14.00 10.62 9.29
C GLN A 26 -13.64 9.24 8.70
N HIS A 27 -14.10 8.16 9.32
CA HIS A 27 -13.70 6.78 9.03
C HIS A 27 -14.85 5.92 8.51
N GLY A 28 -15.67 6.46 7.60
CA GLY A 28 -16.12 5.65 6.47
C GLY A 28 -14.97 5.63 5.46
N GLY A 29 -13.99 4.74 5.62
CA GLY A 29 -12.65 5.02 5.09
C GLY A 29 -11.87 3.80 4.59
N TYR A 30 -11.05 4.05 3.57
CA TYR A 30 -10.18 3.08 2.93
C TYR A 30 -9.10 2.58 3.90
N SER A 31 -9.04 1.25 4.13
CA SER A 31 -8.25 0.64 5.22
C SER A 31 -6.77 1.04 5.28
N THR A 32 -6.09 1.14 4.14
CA THR A 32 -4.68 1.58 4.06
C THR A 32 -4.47 2.95 4.70
N ALA A 33 -5.36 3.91 4.39
CA ALA A 33 -5.28 5.27 4.92
C ALA A 33 -5.57 5.32 6.43
N ILE A 34 -6.53 4.51 6.90
CA ILE A 34 -6.84 4.40 8.34
C ILE A 34 -5.62 3.88 9.11
N ILE A 35 -4.98 2.82 8.62
CA ILE A 35 -3.79 2.23 9.25
C ILE A 35 -2.63 3.22 9.26
N ALA A 36 -2.38 3.92 8.14
CA ALA A 36 -1.34 4.94 8.05
C ALA A 36 -1.59 6.08 9.06
N ASN A 37 -2.80 6.64 9.08
CA ASN A 37 -3.15 7.74 9.97
C ASN A 37 -3.01 7.35 11.45
N LYS A 38 -3.48 6.16 11.83
CA LYS A 38 -3.33 5.67 13.21
C LYS A 38 -1.87 5.45 13.60
N SER A 39 -1.05 5.01 12.65
CA SER A 39 0.39 4.83 12.85
C SER A 39 1.10 6.17 13.07
N ILE A 40 0.75 7.20 12.29
CA ILE A 40 1.28 8.57 12.41
C ILE A 40 0.81 9.21 13.72
N GLU A 41 -0.47 9.11 14.07
CA GLU A 41 -1.01 9.59 15.35
C GLU A 41 -0.23 8.99 16.54
N TRP A 42 0.09 7.69 16.47
CA TRP A 42 0.89 7.03 17.47
C TRP A 42 2.35 7.51 17.48
N LEU A 43 2.97 7.74 16.31
CA LEU A 43 4.32 8.31 16.22
C LEU A 43 4.39 9.68 16.90
N HIS A 44 3.43 10.57 16.68
CA HIS A 44 3.39 11.86 17.37
C HIS A 44 3.25 11.70 18.89
N ALA A 45 2.50 10.69 19.35
CA ALA A 45 2.36 10.42 20.78
C ALA A 45 3.65 9.93 21.44
N VAL A 46 4.47 9.12 20.74
CA VAL A 46 5.73 8.57 21.28
C VAL A 46 6.97 9.40 20.97
N GLY A 47 6.91 10.24 19.94
CA GLY A 47 8.01 11.02 19.39
C GLY A 47 7.87 12.53 19.59
N GLY A 48 6.70 13.00 20.03
CA GLY A 48 6.38 14.41 20.19
C GLY A 48 7.27 15.12 21.22
N SER A 49 7.11 16.44 21.33
CA SER A 49 7.95 17.32 22.15
C SER A 49 7.96 16.99 23.65
N SER A 50 6.93 16.31 24.16
CA SER A 50 6.86 15.83 25.55
C SER A 50 7.66 14.55 25.81
N SER A 51 8.17 13.88 24.77
CA SER A 51 8.84 12.59 24.89
C SER A 51 10.27 12.78 25.43
N PRO A 52 10.69 12.03 26.48
CA PRO A 52 12.03 12.17 27.05
C PRO A 52 13.13 11.84 26.05
N ARG A 53 14.11 12.74 25.91
CA ARG A 53 15.27 12.58 25.02
C ARG A 53 16.59 12.57 25.81
N ASP A 54 17.61 11.95 25.26
CA ASP A 54 18.98 11.99 25.79
C ASP A 54 19.70 13.28 25.39
N ALA A 55 20.98 13.41 25.78
CA ALA A 55 21.79 14.59 25.47
C ALA A 55 22.05 14.80 23.96
N ASN A 56 21.89 13.75 23.15
CA ASN A 56 22.06 13.79 21.70
C ASN A 56 20.72 13.99 20.97
N GLY A 57 19.60 14.09 21.70
CA GLY A 57 18.27 14.30 21.14
C GLY A 57 17.52 13.01 20.76
N TYR A 58 18.06 11.83 21.05
CA TYR A 58 17.40 10.55 20.79
C TYR A 58 16.35 10.22 21.85
N LEU A 59 15.29 9.52 21.48
CA LEU A 59 14.28 9.04 22.44
C LEU A 59 14.92 8.11 23.47
N ARG A 60 14.68 8.36 24.77
CA ARG A 60 15.20 7.48 25.83
C ARG A 60 14.56 6.10 25.85
N LYS A 61 13.34 5.98 25.31
CA LYS A 61 12.63 4.71 25.17
C LYS A 61 12.52 4.37 23.68
N PRO A 62 13.14 3.27 23.22
CA PRO A 62 13.00 2.85 21.82
C PRO A 62 11.57 2.37 21.54
N PHE A 63 11.23 2.29 20.26
CA PHE A 63 9.92 1.84 19.81
C PHE A 63 10.04 0.85 18.65
N VAL A 64 8.97 0.08 18.44
CA VAL A 64 8.75 -0.70 17.22
C VAL A 64 7.37 -0.36 16.72
N LEU A 65 7.26 -0.01 15.44
CA LEU A 65 6.01 0.28 14.76
C LEU A 65 5.87 -0.66 13.58
N THR A 66 4.74 -1.35 13.49
CA THR A 66 4.38 -2.18 12.34
C THR A 66 3.19 -1.56 11.63
N VAL A 67 3.42 -1.11 10.39
CA VAL A 67 2.38 -0.56 9.52
C VAL A 67 2.05 -1.60 8.45
N ALA A 68 0.93 -2.30 8.61
CA ALA A 68 0.59 -3.47 7.80
C ALA A 68 -0.75 -3.28 7.07
N PRO A 69 -0.77 -2.58 5.93
CA PRO A 69 -1.98 -2.47 5.12
C PRO A 69 -2.33 -3.81 4.44
N LYS A 70 -3.62 -4.07 4.26
CA LYS A 70 -4.11 -5.24 3.51
C LYS A 70 -3.86 -5.13 2.01
N ALA A 71 -3.82 -3.90 1.47
CA ALA A 71 -3.52 -3.68 0.06
C ALA A 71 -2.10 -4.19 -0.27
N PRO A 72 -1.88 -4.85 -1.41
CA PRO A 72 -2.80 -5.03 -2.54
C PRO A 72 -3.48 -6.42 -2.58
N HIS A 73 -3.66 -7.12 -1.44
CA HIS A 73 -4.31 -8.44 -1.40
C HIS A 73 -5.70 -8.41 -2.07
N TYR A 74 -6.15 -9.52 -2.66
CA TYR A 74 -7.48 -9.63 -3.29
C TYR A 74 -8.63 -9.43 -2.27
N PRO A 75 -9.75 -8.78 -2.62
CA PRO A 75 -9.91 -7.91 -3.78
C PRO A 75 -8.98 -6.70 -3.66
N ALA A 76 -8.22 -6.41 -4.73
CA ALA A 76 -7.30 -5.28 -4.76
C ALA A 76 -8.09 -3.99 -5.08
N THR A 77 -8.87 -3.53 -4.12
CA THR A 77 -9.68 -2.32 -4.24
C THR A 77 -8.76 -1.10 -4.20
N PRO A 78 -8.73 -0.24 -5.23
CA PRO A 78 -8.00 1.02 -5.19
C PRO A 78 -8.54 1.97 -4.11
N ALA A 79 -7.72 2.91 -3.67
CA ALA A 79 -8.24 4.05 -2.92
C ALA A 79 -9.23 4.84 -3.80
N PRO A 80 -10.27 5.48 -3.23
CA PRO A 80 -11.27 6.22 -4.01
C PRO A 80 -10.70 7.29 -4.95
N TRP A 81 -9.56 7.90 -4.61
CA TRP A 81 -8.87 8.91 -5.43
C TRP A 81 -7.92 8.31 -6.49
N TYR A 82 -7.73 6.99 -6.48
CA TYR A 82 -6.93 6.24 -7.46
C TYR A 82 -7.76 5.26 -8.28
N THR A 83 -9.09 5.40 -8.26
CA THR A 83 -9.96 4.58 -9.10
C THR A 83 -9.78 4.88 -10.58
N GLU A 84 -9.48 6.14 -10.95
CA GLU A 84 -9.34 6.64 -12.32
C GLU A 84 -8.30 7.77 -12.36
N GLY A 85 -7.92 8.21 -13.57
CA GLY A 85 -7.02 9.36 -13.76
C GLY A 85 -5.56 9.10 -13.38
N THR A 86 -5.19 7.84 -13.14
CA THR A 86 -3.82 7.45 -12.82
C THR A 86 -3.04 7.11 -14.09
N TRP A 87 -1.72 7.15 -14.03
CA TRP A 87 -0.85 6.69 -15.12
C TRP A 87 -1.09 5.21 -15.50
N VAL A 88 -1.62 4.40 -14.56
CA VAL A 88 -2.02 3.00 -14.80
C VAL A 88 -3.13 2.90 -15.87
N ASP A 89 -3.97 3.93 -15.99
CA ASP A 89 -5.04 4.00 -16.99
C ASP A 89 -4.53 4.40 -18.38
N THR A 90 -3.51 5.26 -18.43
CA THR A 90 -3.03 5.86 -19.68
C THR A 90 -1.94 5.05 -20.37
N GLU A 91 -1.17 4.26 -19.62
CA GLU A 91 0.02 3.58 -20.15
C GLU A 91 -0.24 2.14 -20.63
N GLY A 92 -1.50 1.68 -20.65
CA GLY A 92 -1.82 0.32 -21.11
C GLY A 92 -1.16 -0.77 -20.26
N VAL A 93 -0.97 -0.50 -18.97
CA VAL A 93 -0.26 -1.38 -18.02
C VAL A 93 -0.91 -2.78 -17.99
N ARG A 94 -0.06 -3.81 -18.10
CA ARG A 94 -0.45 -5.22 -18.13
C ARG A 94 0.48 -6.05 -17.24
N ALA A 95 0.02 -7.25 -16.84
CA ALA A 95 0.88 -8.13 -16.06
C ALA A 95 2.15 -8.51 -16.83
N PRO A 96 3.32 -8.68 -16.16
CA PRO A 96 4.56 -9.03 -16.83
C PRO A 96 4.44 -10.30 -17.66
N ARG A 97 4.75 -10.20 -18.96
CA ARG A 97 4.77 -11.34 -19.89
C ARG A 97 6.15 -12.00 -19.88
N THR A 98 6.50 -12.59 -18.74
CA THR A 98 7.75 -13.35 -18.57
C THR A 98 7.70 -14.67 -19.37
N PRO A 99 8.83 -15.36 -19.59
CA PRO A 99 8.82 -16.69 -20.22
C PRO A 99 7.95 -17.74 -19.50
N ALA A 100 7.66 -17.54 -18.21
CA ALA A 100 6.77 -18.41 -17.45
C ALA A 100 5.28 -18.08 -17.65
N PHE A 101 4.93 -16.97 -18.30
CA PHE A 101 3.54 -16.57 -18.51
C PHE A 101 2.88 -17.40 -19.62
N GLY A 102 1.76 -18.08 -19.32
CA GLY A 102 0.97 -18.76 -20.34
C GLY A 102 1.71 -19.90 -21.06
N VAL A 103 2.60 -20.61 -20.35
CA VAL A 103 3.42 -21.69 -20.92
C VAL A 103 2.59 -22.89 -21.35
N ALA A 104 3.11 -23.66 -22.31
CA ALA A 104 2.48 -24.90 -22.73
C ALA A 104 2.37 -25.88 -21.53
N PRO A 105 1.24 -26.59 -21.36
CA PRO A 105 1.08 -27.54 -20.25
C PRO A 105 2.17 -28.62 -20.20
N SER A 106 2.73 -29.02 -21.35
CA SER A 106 3.85 -29.97 -21.39
C SER A 106 5.10 -29.46 -20.65
N ALA A 107 5.36 -28.16 -20.70
CA ALA A 107 6.44 -27.53 -19.96
C ALA A 107 6.21 -27.54 -18.44
N LEU A 108 4.97 -27.81 -18.00
CA LEU A 108 4.62 -27.84 -16.58
C LEU A 108 4.76 -29.22 -15.93
N SER A 109 4.90 -30.28 -16.74
CA SER A 109 4.85 -31.68 -16.29
C SER A 109 5.88 -32.07 -15.23
N GLY A 110 7.02 -31.38 -15.18
CA GLY A 110 8.07 -31.61 -14.18
C GLY A 110 7.88 -30.88 -12.85
N HIS A 111 6.86 -30.02 -12.72
CA HIS A 111 6.59 -29.31 -11.46
C HIS A 111 5.71 -30.13 -10.52
N HIS A 112 5.56 -29.62 -9.29
CA HIS A 112 4.58 -30.14 -8.33
C HIS A 112 3.17 -30.18 -8.92
N ALA A 113 2.35 -31.14 -8.49
CA ALA A 113 1.03 -31.46 -9.06
C ALA A 113 0.10 -30.25 -9.25
N MET A 114 0.10 -29.29 -8.32
CA MET A 114 -0.71 -28.06 -8.42
C MET A 114 -0.36 -27.19 -9.65
N ILE A 115 0.90 -27.23 -10.08
CA ILE A 115 1.39 -26.53 -11.27
C ILE A 115 1.28 -27.42 -12.50
N ALA A 116 1.67 -28.69 -12.39
CA ALA A 116 1.62 -29.64 -13.50
C ALA A 116 0.20 -29.87 -14.03
N GLY A 117 -0.82 -29.71 -13.17
CA GLY A 117 -2.23 -29.82 -13.54
C GLY A 117 -2.85 -28.58 -14.20
N GLN A 118 -2.12 -27.46 -14.32
CA GLN A 118 -2.67 -26.25 -14.92
C GLN A 118 -2.84 -26.40 -16.44
N GLY A 119 -4.01 -26.01 -16.94
CA GLY A 119 -4.30 -25.93 -18.37
C GLY A 119 -3.65 -24.69 -19.02
N PRO A 120 -3.73 -24.55 -20.35
CA PRO A 120 -3.29 -23.32 -21.02
C PRO A 120 -4.19 -22.14 -20.63
N LEU A 121 -3.60 -20.95 -20.44
CA LEU A 121 -4.37 -19.73 -20.17
C LEU A 121 -5.28 -19.37 -21.35
N LEU A 122 -6.56 -19.18 -21.06
CA LEU A 122 -7.57 -18.71 -21.99
C LEU A 122 -7.50 -17.18 -22.12
N GLN A 123 -7.93 -16.65 -23.27
CA GLN A 123 -7.87 -15.20 -23.54
C GLN A 123 -8.62 -14.35 -22.49
N HIS A 124 -9.75 -14.85 -21.97
CA HIS A 124 -10.51 -14.15 -20.95
C HIS A 124 -9.82 -14.16 -19.58
N GLU A 125 -9.03 -15.20 -19.27
CA GLU A 125 -8.22 -15.31 -18.05
C GLU A 125 -7.05 -14.34 -18.14
N VAL A 126 -6.35 -14.27 -19.28
CA VAL A 126 -5.31 -13.28 -19.56
C VAL A 126 -5.85 -11.86 -19.36
N ALA A 127 -7.02 -11.57 -19.92
CA ALA A 127 -7.68 -10.26 -19.72
C ALA A 127 -8.04 -10.00 -18.25
N SER A 128 -8.42 -11.03 -17.50
CA SER A 128 -8.70 -10.93 -16.06
C SER A 128 -7.45 -10.65 -15.23
N ILE A 129 -6.36 -11.36 -15.52
CA ILE A 129 -5.04 -11.16 -14.93
C ILE A 129 -4.59 -9.70 -15.14
N ASP A 130 -4.72 -9.17 -16.35
CA ASP A 130 -4.34 -7.79 -16.64
C ASP A 130 -5.22 -6.76 -15.91
N ARG A 131 -6.53 -7.00 -15.83
CA ARG A 131 -7.43 -6.15 -15.02
C ARG A 131 -7.03 -6.19 -13.55
N GLN A 132 -6.71 -7.37 -13.02
CA GLN A 132 -6.31 -7.54 -11.63
C GLN A 132 -4.95 -6.90 -11.35
N PHE A 133 -4.01 -6.96 -12.30
CA PHE A 133 -2.73 -6.30 -12.23
C PHE A 133 -2.87 -4.78 -12.11
N ARG A 134 -3.66 -4.15 -12.99
CA ARG A 134 -3.96 -2.71 -12.91
C ARG A 134 -4.60 -2.32 -11.59
N LYS A 135 -5.58 -3.10 -11.10
CA LYS A 135 -6.21 -2.88 -9.79
C LYS A 135 -5.21 -2.92 -8.64
N ARG A 136 -4.26 -3.86 -8.66
CA ARG A 136 -3.20 -3.94 -7.64
C ARG A 136 -2.27 -2.74 -7.70
N TRP A 137 -1.87 -2.29 -8.90
CA TRP A 137 -1.02 -1.11 -9.06
C TRP A 137 -1.70 0.14 -8.49
N LYS A 138 -2.98 0.35 -8.81
CA LYS A 138 -3.77 1.44 -8.23
C LYS A 138 -3.92 1.35 -6.72
N ALA A 139 -4.10 0.14 -6.17
CA ALA A 139 -4.12 -0.04 -4.71
C ALA A 139 -2.75 0.26 -4.07
N LEU A 140 -1.64 -0.11 -4.73
CA LEU A 140 -0.29 0.16 -4.25
C LEU A 140 0.06 1.65 -4.19
N LEU A 141 -0.54 2.51 -5.02
CA LEU A 141 -0.34 3.96 -4.93
C LEU A 141 -0.66 4.50 -3.52
N SER A 142 -1.72 3.98 -2.88
CA SER A 142 -2.05 4.36 -1.50
C SER A 142 -1.11 3.78 -0.44
N VAL A 143 -0.43 2.66 -0.74
CA VAL A 143 0.58 2.07 0.14
C VAL A 143 1.86 2.89 0.05
N ASP A 144 2.22 3.33 -1.16
CA ASP A 144 3.32 4.26 -1.40
C ASP A 144 3.11 5.59 -0.65
N GLU A 145 1.92 6.17 -0.75
CA GLU A 145 1.53 7.35 0.04
C GLU A 145 1.66 7.12 1.55
N ALA A 146 1.24 5.94 2.05
CA ALA A 146 1.34 5.60 3.47
C ALA A 146 2.81 5.50 3.94
N ILE A 147 3.67 4.87 3.13
CA ILE A 147 5.11 4.77 3.42
C ILE A 147 5.72 6.18 3.47
N HIS A 148 5.44 7.01 2.46
CA HIS A 148 5.90 8.38 2.42
C HIS A 148 5.43 9.17 3.65
N ALA A 149 4.15 9.09 4.01
CA ALA A 149 3.60 9.82 5.16
C ALA A 149 4.23 9.39 6.50
N VAL A 150 4.51 8.10 6.69
CA VAL A 150 5.20 7.61 7.90
C VAL A 150 6.66 8.08 7.92
N ALA A 151 7.36 8.05 6.79
CA ALA A 151 8.73 8.56 6.68
C ALA A 151 8.77 10.08 7.00
N SER A 152 7.88 10.87 6.40
CA SER A 152 7.76 12.31 6.66
C SER A 152 7.45 12.61 8.13
N ALA A 153 6.60 11.81 8.78
CA ALA A 153 6.33 11.97 10.21
C ALA A 153 7.58 11.68 11.07
N LEU A 154 8.39 10.69 10.71
CA LEU A 154 9.67 10.42 11.38
C LEU A 154 10.66 11.58 11.20
N GLU A 155 10.72 12.19 10.02
CA GLU A 155 11.55 13.38 9.75
C GLU A 155 11.08 14.59 10.58
N GLU A 156 9.76 14.88 10.58
CA GLU A 156 9.16 15.96 11.37
C GLU A 156 9.47 15.83 12.86
N LEU A 157 9.39 14.61 13.39
CA LEU A 157 9.66 14.29 14.80
C LEU A 157 11.16 14.15 15.13
N LYS A 158 12.05 14.37 14.15
CA LYS A 158 13.50 14.19 14.28
C LYS A 158 13.88 12.79 14.79
N LEU A 159 13.21 11.77 14.24
CA LEU A 159 13.42 10.35 14.56
C LEU A 159 14.08 9.57 13.42
N TRP A 160 14.07 10.10 12.20
CA TRP A 160 14.57 9.44 10.99
C TRP A 160 16.00 8.88 11.16
N GLU A 161 16.95 9.72 11.58
CA GLU A 161 18.37 9.34 11.77
C GLU A 161 18.60 8.28 12.87
N SER A 162 17.57 7.95 13.64
CA SER A 162 17.60 6.96 14.72
C SER A 162 16.64 5.79 14.51
N THR A 163 16.05 5.68 13.32
CA THR A 163 15.04 4.66 13.00
C THR A 163 15.50 3.79 11.85
N TYR A 164 15.58 2.48 12.09
CA TYR A 164 15.68 1.52 10.99
C TYR A 164 14.30 1.31 10.35
N PHE A 165 14.20 1.54 9.05
CA PHE A 165 12.96 1.39 8.29
C PHE A 165 13.02 0.14 7.42
N PHE A 166 12.16 -0.84 7.71
CA PHE A 166 12.09 -2.10 6.96
C PHE A 166 10.79 -2.16 6.15
N VAL A 167 10.90 -2.46 4.86
CA VAL A 167 9.77 -2.72 3.98
C VAL A 167 9.82 -4.16 3.51
N THR A 168 8.73 -4.90 3.68
CA THR A 168 8.63 -6.30 3.28
C THR A 168 7.19 -6.67 2.91
N SER A 169 7.00 -7.87 2.37
CA SER A 169 5.71 -8.51 2.17
C SER A 169 5.74 -9.88 2.83
N ASP A 170 4.57 -10.42 3.17
CA ASP A 170 4.42 -11.81 3.61
C ASP A 170 4.73 -12.82 2.49
N HIS A 171 4.33 -12.51 1.25
CA HIS A 171 4.60 -13.32 0.06
C HIS A 171 4.46 -12.55 -1.27
N GLY A 172 4.74 -13.24 -2.39
CA GLY A 172 4.55 -12.74 -3.76
C GLY A 172 3.11 -12.89 -4.28
N TYR A 173 2.91 -12.70 -5.59
CA TYR A 173 1.60 -12.88 -6.22
C TYR A 173 1.76 -13.34 -7.69
N ASN A 174 1.09 -14.43 -8.06
CA ASN A 174 1.12 -14.95 -9.43
C ASN A 174 0.13 -14.20 -10.32
N MET A 175 0.57 -13.91 -11.55
CA MET A 175 -0.16 -13.18 -12.58
C MET A 175 0.12 -13.83 -13.94
N GLY A 176 -0.24 -15.11 -14.09
CA GLY A 176 -0.08 -15.92 -15.29
C GLY A 176 1.17 -16.78 -15.33
N GLN A 177 2.09 -16.65 -14.37
CA GLN A 177 3.25 -17.54 -14.27
C GLN A 177 2.79 -18.97 -14.03
N HIS A 178 3.28 -19.90 -14.85
CA HIS A 178 2.88 -21.30 -14.85
C HIS A 178 1.37 -21.52 -14.96
N ASN A 179 0.69 -20.61 -15.68
CA ASN A 179 -0.75 -20.62 -15.91
C ASN A 179 -1.61 -20.40 -14.65
N LEU A 180 -1.04 -19.83 -13.58
CA LEU A 180 -1.74 -19.41 -12.36
C LEU A 180 -2.35 -18.01 -12.43
#